data_AF-A0A397J0J7-F1
#
_entry.id   AF-A0A397J0J7-F1
#
_cell.length_a   1.000
_cell.length_b   1.000
_cell.length_c   1.000
_cell.angle_alpha   90.00
_cell.angle_beta   90.00
_cell.angle_gamma   90.00
#
_symmetry.space_group_name_H-M   'P 1'
#
loop_
_entity.id
_entity.type
_entity.pdbx_description
1 polymer ?
#
loop_
_entity_poly.entity_id
_entity_poly.type
_entity_poly.pdbx_seq_one_letter_code
_entity_poly.pdbx_strand_id
1 'polypeptide(L)'
;MSNKKNVEDQIMKTLKRQDIINVINKKQKKKKSTKLLNFSSKLFETKLTEAYIYFCEKINDPNINDNMIKGFDQFLECFDDFLENILEIKDIKECDIIIYGTATLENGSIIRAKNKFHDKPWFSNVAISMDSNESSDYQSDEGLCYGKILLMAKIEIKEESPLNLALVQWYDFKFQKNSYLYNCPLLKLVELYNLIPIETIDNIVHIIPRFDKDNEYFVNKYIS
;
A
#
# COMPACT_ATOMS: atom_id res chain seq x y z
N MET A 1 -11.59 32.73 3.51
CA MET A 1 -12.08 31.35 3.34
C MET A 1 -11.21 30.45 4.21
N SER A 2 -11.81 29.75 5.18
CA SER A 2 -11.08 29.13 6.30
C SER A 2 -10.63 27.70 5.95
N ASN A 3 -9.33 27.44 6.02
CA ASN A 3 -8.69 26.11 5.90
C ASN A 3 -9.09 25.11 7.02
N LYS A 4 -9.93 25.49 7.99
CA LYS A 4 -10.27 24.66 9.16
C LYS A 4 -10.87 23.30 8.82
N LYS A 5 -11.69 23.18 7.76
CA LYS A 5 -12.26 21.90 7.32
C LYS A 5 -11.19 20.91 6.84
N ASN A 6 -10.10 21.42 6.27
CA ASN A 6 -9.00 20.58 5.78
C ASN A 6 -8.11 20.09 6.94
N VAL A 7 -8.02 20.84 8.04
CA VAL A 7 -7.20 20.48 9.20
C VAL A 7 -7.74 19.23 9.90
N GLU A 8 -9.05 19.11 10.09
CA GLU A 8 -9.66 17.93 10.73
C GLU A 8 -9.47 16.67 9.87
N ASP A 9 -9.70 16.78 8.55
CA ASP A 9 -9.46 15.68 7.61
C ASP A 9 -7.98 15.27 7.57
N GLN A 10 -7.06 16.24 7.60
CA GLN A 10 -5.61 15.98 7.67
C GLN A 10 -5.23 15.28 8.98
N ILE A 11 -5.72 15.76 10.13
CA ILE A 11 -5.46 15.13 11.44
C ILE A 11 -5.97 13.69 11.45
N MET A 12 -7.19 13.45 10.97
CA MET A 12 -7.75 12.10 10.90
C MET A 12 -6.96 11.20 9.94
N LYS A 13 -6.46 11.75 8.82
CA LYS A 13 -5.59 11.01 7.91
C LYS A 13 -4.27 10.63 8.58
N THR A 14 -3.65 11.57 9.30
CA THR A 14 -2.39 11.34 10.04
C THR A 14 -2.57 10.30 11.14
N LEU A 15 -3.63 10.39 11.95
CA LEU A 15 -3.92 9.42 13.01
C LEU A 15 -4.10 8.01 12.42
N LYS A 16 -4.91 7.87 11.38
CA LYS A 16 -5.11 6.58 10.71
C LYS A 16 -3.81 6.03 10.09
N ARG A 17 -2.97 6.89 9.49
CA ARG A 17 -1.65 6.49 8.98
C ARG A 17 -0.77 5.96 10.12
N GLN A 18 -0.77 6.64 11.26
CA GLN A 18 0.06 6.28 12.41
C GLN A 18 -0.38 4.97 13.07
N ASP A 19 -1.69 4.73 13.19
CA ASP A 19 -2.25 3.46 13.67
C ASP A 19 -1.85 2.29 12.76
N ILE A 20 -1.98 2.47 11.44
CA ILE A 20 -1.59 1.47 10.44
C ILE A 20 -0.08 1.18 10.50
N ILE A 21 0.74 2.22 10.60
CA ILE A 21 2.20 2.11 10.70
C ILE A 21 2.62 1.35 11.97
N ASN A 22 2.02 1.68 13.12
CA ASN A 22 2.28 0.98 14.39
C ASN A 22 2.00 -0.53 14.27
N VAL A 23 0.88 -0.89 13.63
CA VAL A 23 0.52 -2.29 13.36
C VAL A 23 1.56 -2.99 12.49
N ILE A 24 2.10 -2.31 11.48
CA ILE A 24 3.12 -2.84 10.57
C ILE A 24 4.47 -3.04 11.28
N ASN A 25 4.90 -2.09 12.12
CA ASN A 25 6.17 -2.11 12.84
C ASN A 25 6.34 -3.35 13.74
N LYS A 26 5.28 -3.73 14.44
CA LYS A 26 5.34 -4.85 15.39
C LYS A 26 5.32 -6.21 14.69
N LYS A 27 4.76 -6.28 13.47
CA LYS A 27 4.80 -7.48 12.62
C LYS A 27 6.20 -7.89 12.18
N GLN A 28 7.13 -6.93 12.00
CA GLN A 28 8.53 -7.27 11.74
C GLN A 28 9.14 -8.12 12.88
N LYS A 29 8.61 -8.00 14.11
CA LYS A 29 9.16 -8.69 15.28
C LYS A 29 8.51 -10.05 15.57
N LYS A 30 7.29 -10.38 15.10
CA LYS A 30 6.58 -11.61 15.53
C LYS A 30 5.52 -12.16 14.54
N LYS A 31 5.90 -12.83 13.45
CA LYS A 31 5.14 -13.95 12.81
C LYS A 31 5.89 -14.58 11.63
N LYS A 32 5.49 -15.79 11.21
CA LYS A 32 5.80 -16.34 9.87
C LYS A 32 5.07 -15.50 8.83
N SER A 33 5.71 -14.43 8.36
CA SER A 33 5.29 -13.70 7.17
C SER A 33 5.40 -14.59 5.93
N THR A 34 4.53 -14.38 4.96
CA THR A 34 4.80 -14.83 3.59
C THR A 34 6.01 -14.04 3.11
N LYS A 35 7.18 -14.67 2.92
CA LYS A 35 8.34 -13.91 2.50
C LYS A 35 8.24 -13.58 1.02
N LEU A 36 8.90 -12.49 0.62
CA LEU A 36 9.11 -12.19 -0.78
C LEU A 36 10.05 -13.25 -1.38
N LEU A 37 9.63 -13.91 -2.45
CA LEU A 37 10.47 -14.81 -3.21
C LEU A 37 11.35 -14.02 -4.18
N ASN A 38 10.74 -13.16 -5.01
CA ASN A 38 11.47 -12.28 -5.92
C ASN A 38 10.63 -11.10 -6.41
N PHE A 39 11.33 -10.03 -6.81
CA PHE A 39 10.79 -9.04 -7.72
C PHE A 39 11.02 -9.44 -9.18
N SER A 40 10.16 -8.98 -10.07
CA SER A 40 10.30 -9.15 -11.52
C SER A 40 9.69 -7.96 -12.28
N SER A 41 10.01 -7.85 -13.58
CA SER A 41 9.59 -6.72 -14.43
C SER A 41 9.99 -5.36 -13.85
N LYS A 42 11.29 -5.07 -13.79
CA LYS A 42 11.80 -3.73 -13.44
C LYS A 42 11.19 -2.70 -14.40
N LEU A 43 10.57 -1.67 -13.85
CA LEU A 43 9.88 -0.61 -14.61
C LEU A 43 10.71 0.68 -14.62
N PHE A 44 11.17 1.10 -13.44
CA PHE A 44 11.88 2.35 -13.24
C PHE A 44 13.01 2.19 -12.24
N GLU A 45 13.97 3.10 -12.30
CA GLU A 45 15.08 3.22 -11.36
C GLU A 45 15.49 4.68 -11.29
N THR A 46 15.68 5.17 -10.06
CA THR A 46 16.14 6.53 -9.78
C THR A 46 16.85 6.54 -8.43
N LYS A 47 17.70 7.54 -8.21
CA LYS A 47 18.24 7.84 -6.87
C LYS A 47 17.20 8.57 -6.04
N LEU A 48 17.23 8.40 -4.72
CA LEU A 48 16.37 9.15 -3.79
C LEU A 48 16.49 10.67 -4.00
N THR A 49 17.71 11.17 -4.20
CA THR A 49 17.99 12.61 -4.42
C THR A 49 17.36 13.19 -5.69
N GLU A 50 17.09 12.35 -6.69
CA GLU A 50 16.52 12.73 -7.98
C GLU A 50 15.05 12.30 -8.11
N ALA A 51 14.54 11.52 -7.15
CA ALA A 51 13.25 10.83 -7.25
C ALA A 51 12.08 11.77 -7.46
N TYR A 52 12.08 12.93 -6.78
CA TYR A 52 11.00 13.92 -6.94
C TYR A 52 10.87 14.39 -8.39
N ILE A 53 11.99 14.85 -8.98
CA ILE A 53 12.02 15.34 -10.36
C ILE A 53 11.65 14.20 -11.32
N TYR A 54 12.25 13.03 -11.12
CA TYR A 54 12.00 11.85 -11.94
C TYR A 54 10.51 11.47 -11.96
N PHE A 55 9.86 11.43 -10.78
CA PHE A 55 8.43 11.13 -10.67
C PHE A 55 7.55 12.19 -11.34
N CYS A 56 7.86 13.48 -11.18
CA CYS A 56 7.17 14.56 -11.89
C CYS A 56 7.25 14.40 -13.41
N GLU A 57 8.40 13.99 -13.95
CA GLU A 57 8.56 13.71 -15.37
C GLU A 57 7.71 12.52 -15.82
N LYS A 58 7.70 11.43 -15.03
CA LYS A 58 6.94 10.20 -15.37
C LYS A 58 5.44 10.40 -15.36
N ILE A 59 4.89 11.23 -14.47
CA ILE A 59 3.44 11.46 -14.42
C ILE A 59 2.87 12.00 -15.74
N ASN A 60 3.69 12.68 -16.56
CA ASN A 60 3.27 13.21 -17.86
C ASN A 60 3.35 12.19 -19.02
N ASP A 61 3.89 10.99 -18.80
CA ASP A 61 3.95 9.95 -19.84
C ASP A 61 2.55 9.33 -20.03
N PRO A 62 1.98 9.36 -21.26
CA PRO A 62 0.64 8.85 -21.53
C PRO A 62 0.48 7.35 -21.28
N ASN A 63 1.57 6.60 -21.10
CA ASN A 63 1.55 5.19 -20.76
C ASN A 63 1.44 4.93 -19.25
N ILE A 64 1.53 5.96 -18.40
CA ILE A 64 1.34 5.84 -16.96
C ILE A 64 -0.15 6.01 -16.64
N ASN A 65 -0.69 5.12 -15.80
CA ASN A 65 -2.09 5.22 -15.39
C ASN A 65 -2.26 5.96 -14.05
N ASP A 66 -3.52 6.29 -13.75
CA ASP A 66 -3.91 7.02 -12.55
C ASP A 66 -3.46 6.38 -11.22
N ASN A 67 -3.39 5.04 -11.13
CA ASN A 67 -2.93 4.39 -9.89
C ASN A 67 -1.43 4.62 -9.69
N MET A 68 -0.65 4.54 -10.77
CA MET A 68 0.78 4.78 -10.70
C MET A 68 1.11 6.26 -10.54
N ILE A 69 0.32 7.16 -11.15
CA ILE A 69 0.40 8.61 -10.91
C ILE A 69 0.19 8.92 -9.42
N LYS A 70 -0.88 8.39 -8.82
CA LYS A 70 -1.11 8.48 -7.36
C LYS A 70 0.04 7.87 -6.57
N GLY A 71 0.58 6.77 -7.07
CA GLY A 71 1.74 6.13 -6.48
C GLY A 71 2.94 7.07 -6.41
N PHE A 72 3.30 7.68 -7.53
CA PHE A 72 4.41 8.63 -7.62
C PHE A 72 4.21 9.88 -6.74
N ASP A 73 3.00 10.42 -6.73
CA ASP A 73 2.62 11.58 -5.90
C ASP A 73 2.78 11.31 -4.40
N GLN A 74 2.42 10.09 -3.95
CA GLN A 74 2.40 9.74 -2.53
C GLN A 74 3.69 9.06 -2.03
N PHE A 75 4.56 8.61 -2.94
CA PHE A 75 5.67 7.72 -2.59
C PHE A 75 6.65 8.32 -1.59
N LEU A 76 7.14 9.54 -1.84
CA LEU A 76 8.18 10.17 -1.02
C LEU A 76 7.67 10.51 0.38
N GLU A 77 6.48 11.08 0.50
CA GLU A 77 5.84 11.34 1.82
C GLU A 77 5.70 10.04 2.61
N CYS A 78 5.18 8.98 1.97
CA CYS A 78 5.05 7.68 2.63
C CYS A 78 6.40 7.04 2.97
N PHE A 79 7.46 7.37 2.22
CA PHE A 79 8.81 6.86 2.46
C PHE A 79 9.47 7.56 3.64
N ASP A 80 9.36 8.89 3.73
CA ASP A 80 9.81 9.65 4.88
C ASP A 80 9.06 9.20 6.15
N ASP A 81 7.73 9.07 6.08
CA ASP A 81 6.90 8.53 7.17
C ASP A 81 7.36 7.12 7.58
N PHE A 82 7.71 6.27 6.60
CA PHE A 82 8.20 4.92 6.86
C PHE A 82 9.56 4.97 7.58
N LEU A 83 10.50 5.78 7.13
CA LEU A 83 11.83 5.86 7.75
C LEU A 83 11.76 6.37 9.19
N GLU A 84 11.00 7.44 9.42
CA GLU A 84 10.88 8.06 10.74
C GLU A 84 10.13 7.18 11.72
N ASN A 85 8.98 6.64 11.32
CA ASN A 85 8.08 5.95 12.24
C ASN A 85 8.36 4.44 12.33
N ILE A 86 8.99 3.81 11.31
CA ILE A 86 9.22 2.36 11.28
C ILE A 86 10.66 2.01 11.61
N LEU A 87 11.60 2.65 10.94
CA LEU A 87 13.01 2.33 11.11
C LEU A 87 13.70 3.23 12.14
N GLU A 88 13.03 4.30 12.59
CA GLU A 88 13.61 5.35 13.46
C GLU A 88 14.90 5.98 12.85
N ILE A 89 15.01 5.95 11.52
CA ILE A 89 16.14 6.49 10.77
C ILE A 89 15.78 7.90 10.28
N LYS A 90 16.59 8.89 10.64
CA LYS A 90 16.38 10.29 10.24
C LYS A 90 17.21 10.74 9.04
N ASP A 91 18.32 10.06 8.77
CA ASP A 91 19.27 10.46 7.72
C ASP A 91 19.69 9.23 6.88
N ILE A 92 19.16 9.11 5.65
CA ILE A 92 19.65 8.12 4.67
C ILE A 92 20.60 8.80 3.69
N LYS A 93 21.84 8.30 3.64
CA LYS A 93 22.96 8.88 2.88
C LYS A 93 23.03 8.40 1.42
N GLU A 94 21.95 8.59 0.67
CA GLU A 94 21.74 8.08 -0.69
C GLU A 94 21.30 6.61 -0.74
N CYS A 95 20.18 6.37 -1.42
CA CYS A 95 19.71 5.04 -1.76
C CYS A 95 19.12 5.06 -3.19
N ASP A 96 19.16 3.89 -3.83
CA ASP A 96 18.52 3.68 -5.12
C ASP A 96 17.10 3.16 -4.91
N ILE A 97 16.16 3.72 -5.66
CA ILE A 97 14.74 3.34 -5.67
C ILE A 97 14.49 2.62 -6.99
N ILE A 98 14.20 1.33 -6.91
CA ILE A 98 13.89 0.49 -8.07
C ILE A 98 12.43 0.07 -8.01
N ILE A 99 11.63 0.48 -9.00
CA ILE A 99 10.21 0.15 -9.07
C ILE A 99 9.98 -1.07 -9.96
N TYR A 100 9.20 -2.03 -9.46
CA TYR A 100 8.88 -3.27 -10.14
C TYR A 100 7.39 -3.37 -10.44
N GLY A 101 7.08 -4.02 -11.57
CA GLY A 101 5.71 -4.30 -11.97
C GLY A 101 5.12 -5.55 -11.33
N THR A 102 5.96 -6.49 -10.88
CA THR A 102 5.52 -7.74 -10.26
C THR A 102 6.40 -8.15 -9.08
N ALA A 103 5.78 -8.77 -8.08
CA ALA A 103 6.44 -9.42 -6.96
C ALA A 103 5.83 -10.81 -6.74
N THR A 104 6.66 -11.83 -6.57
CA THR A 104 6.23 -13.20 -6.27
C THR A 104 6.43 -13.47 -4.79
N LEU A 105 5.37 -13.86 -4.11
CA LEU A 105 5.41 -14.29 -2.71
C LEU A 105 5.81 -15.77 -2.61
N GLU A 106 6.33 -16.19 -1.46
CA GLU A 106 6.71 -17.60 -1.21
C GLU A 106 5.55 -18.59 -1.37
N ASN A 107 4.31 -18.16 -1.14
CA ASN A 107 3.12 -18.97 -1.37
C ASN A 107 2.74 -19.13 -2.87
N GLY A 108 3.54 -18.57 -3.78
CA GLY A 108 3.35 -18.62 -5.23
C GLY A 108 2.44 -17.51 -5.79
N SER A 109 1.82 -16.69 -4.92
CA SER A 109 0.99 -15.56 -5.35
C SER A 109 1.83 -14.47 -6.03
N ILE A 110 1.33 -13.93 -7.14
CA ILE A 110 2.00 -12.87 -7.90
C ILE A 110 1.26 -11.54 -7.73
N ILE A 111 1.84 -10.63 -6.95
CA ILE A 111 1.38 -9.26 -6.78
C ILE A 111 1.74 -8.46 -8.03
N ARG A 112 0.83 -7.61 -8.49
CA ARG A 112 0.98 -6.82 -9.72
C ARG A 112 0.74 -5.33 -9.45
N ALA A 113 1.57 -4.49 -10.06
CA ALA A 113 1.42 -3.05 -10.13
C ALA A 113 1.91 -2.56 -11.50
N LYS A 114 1.21 -2.97 -12.58
CA LYS A 114 1.62 -2.72 -13.96
C LYS A 114 0.69 -1.73 -14.65
N ASN A 115 1.29 -0.77 -15.34
CA ASN A 115 0.54 0.20 -16.14
C ASN A 115 -0.28 -0.42 -17.26
N LYS A 116 0.29 -1.43 -17.91
CA LYS A 116 -0.28 -2.04 -19.11
C LYS A 116 0.00 -3.53 -19.14
N PHE A 117 -1.06 -4.33 -19.20
CA PHE A 117 -1.07 -5.75 -19.48
C PHE A 117 -2.27 -6.04 -20.38
N HIS A 118 -2.03 -6.48 -21.62
CA HIS A 118 -3.07 -6.57 -22.67
C HIS A 118 -3.92 -5.29 -22.76
N ASP A 119 -3.25 -4.14 -22.90
CA ASP A 119 -3.86 -2.81 -23.01
C ASP A 119 -4.70 -2.34 -21.81
N LYS A 120 -4.61 -3.04 -20.66
CA LYS A 120 -5.31 -2.66 -19.43
C LYS A 120 -4.36 -2.54 -18.23
N PRO A 121 -4.62 -1.62 -17.31
CA PRO A 121 -3.87 -1.55 -16.05
C PRO A 121 -4.14 -2.79 -15.20
N TRP A 122 -3.10 -3.31 -14.54
CA TRP A 122 -3.23 -4.48 -13.67
C TRP A 122 -2.57 -4.26 -12.30
N PHE A 123 -3.42 -4.00 -11.31
CA PHE A 123 -3.05 -3.74 -9.92
C PHE A 123 -3.75 -4.73 -9.01
N SER A 124 -2.99 -5.32 -8.09
CA SER A 124 -3.51 -6.26 -7.11
C SER A 124 -4.16 -5.52 -5.94
N ASN A 125 -5.26 -6.08 -5.45
CA ASN A 125 -5.70 -5.82 -4.08
C ASN A 125 -5.15 -6.92 -3.18
N VAL A 126 -4.83 -6.58 -1.94
CA VAL A 126 -4.16 -7.47 -0.99
C VAL A 126 -4.85 -7.43 0.35
N ALA A 127 -4.83 -8.58 1.04
CA ALA A 127 -5.13 -8.68 2.45
C ALA A 127 -3.83 -8.58 3.26
N ILE A 128 -3.88 -7.84 4.35
CA ILE A 128 -2.77 -7.60 5.25
C ILE A 128 -3.29 -7.93 6.65
N SER A 129 -2.75 -8.98 7.26
CA SER A 129 -3.15 -9.33 8.63
C SER A 129 -2.68 -8.27 9.63
N MET A 130 -3.42 -8.06 10.70
CA MET A 130 -3.06 -7.18 11.80
C MET A 130 -2.37 -7.96 12.91
N ASP A 131 -1.61 -7.26 13.74
CA ASP A 131 -1.21 -7.81 15.04
C ASP A 131 -2.46 -7.89 15.93
N SER A 132 -2.71 -9.06 16.51
CA SER A 132 -3.83 -9.30 17.43
C SER A 132 -3.79 -8.37 18.65
N ASN A 133 -2.60 -7.90 19.03
CA ASN A 133 -2.40 -7.04 20.19
C ASN A 133 -2.91 -5.60 19.98
N GLU A 134 -3.15 -5.17 18.74
CA GLU A 134 -3.59 -3.82 18.37
C GLU A 134 -4.89 -3.81 17.57
N SER A 135 -5.63 -4.94 17.59
CA SER A 135 -6.95 -5.06 16.95
C SER A 135 -8.01 -4.09 17.52
N SER A 136 -7.70 -3.37 18.61
CA SER A 136 -8.53 -2.31 19.19
C SER A 136 -8.44 -0.98 18.45
N ASP A 137 -7.29 -0.68 17.84
CA ASP A 137 -6.98 0.67 17.35
C ASP A 137 -7.36 0.83 15.87
N TYR A 138 -7.49 -0.29 15.15
CA TYR A 138 -7.96 -0.31 13.76
C TYR A 138 -9.01 -1.40 13.52
N GLN A 139 -10.10 -1.03 12.85
CA GLN A 139 -11.22 -1.93 12.64
C GLN A 139 -10.98 -2.84 11.41
N SER A 140 -10.84 -4.14 11.66
CA SER A 140 -10.51 -5.17 10.65
C SER A 140 -11.65 -6.17 10.41
N ASP A 141 -11.59 -6.89 9.27
CA ASP A 141 -12.37 -8.11 9.02
C ASP A 141 -11.62 -9.30 9.63
N GLU A 142 -11.99 -9.70 10.85
CA GLU A 142 -11.39 -10.86 11.52
C GLU A 142 -9.86 -10.78 11.63
N GLY A 143 -9.33 -9.56 11.82
CA GLY A 143 -7.89 -9.30 11.87
C GLY A 143 -7.23 -9.06 10.50
N LEU A 144 -7.99 -8.98 9.41
CA LEU A 144 -7.49 -8.60 8.08
C LEU A 144 -7.86 -7.16 7.71
N CYS A 145 -6.91 -6.46 7.11
CA CYS A 145 -7.11 -5.20 6.43
C CYS A 145 -6.87 -5.35 4.94
N TYR A 146 -7.46 -4.44 4.16
CA TYR A 146 -7.43 -4.53 2.71
C TYR A 146 -6.79 -3.29 2.11
N GLY A 147 -5.94 -3.52 1.12
CA GLY A 147 -5.21 -2.46 0.44
C GLY A 147 -5.11 -2.70 -1.06
N LYS A 148 -5.09 -1.63 -1.84
CA LYS A 148 -4.76 -1.64 -3.26
C LYS A 148 -3.30 -1.27 -3.43
N ILE A 149 -2.52 -2.13 -4.10
CA ILE A 149 -1.13 -1.80 -4.42
C ILE A 149 -1.11 -0.70 -5.49
N LEU A 150 -0.29 0.32 -5.28
CA LEU A 150 -0.03 1.39 -6.26
C LEU A 150 1.38 1.28 -6.86
N LEU A 151 2.38 0.99 -6.04
CA LEU A 151 3.78 0.80 -6.44
C LEU A 151 4.40 -0.36 -5.65
N MET A 152 5.40 -0.99 -6.23
CA MET A 152 6.28 -1.91 -5.53
C MET A 152 7.71 -1.47 -5.76
N ALA A 153 8.45 -1.25 -4.68
CA ALA A 153 9.78 -0.68 -4.73
C ALA A 153 10.76 -1.54 -3.92
N LYS A 154 11.95 -1.74 -4.49
CA LYS A 154 13.12 -2.16 -3.74
C LYS A 154 13.98 -0.92 -3.48
N ILE A 155 14.29 -0.67 -2.22
CA ILE A 155 15.16 0.42 -1.80
C ILE A 155 16.53 -0.17 -1.49
N GLU A 156 17.53 0.16 -2.28
CA GLU A 156 18.90 -0.28 -2.07
C GLU A 156 19.64 0.80 -1.30
N ILE A 157 19.84 0.55 0.00
CA ILE A 157 20.59 1.43 0.89
C ILE A 157 22.03 0.91 0.94
N LYS A 158 22.99 1.80 0.75
CA LYS A 158 24.40 1.43 0.78
C LYS A 158 24.77 0.85 2.15
N GLU A 159 25.47 -0.29 2.15
CA GLU A 159 25.95 -1.00 3.36
C GLU A 159 24.86 -1.57 4.29
N GLU A 160 23.59 -1.49 3.90
CA GLU A 160 22.44 -2.02 4.64
C GLU A 160 21.66 -3.06 3.82
N SER A 161 20.76 -3.79 4.48
CA SER A 161 19.88 -4.71 3.77
C SER A 161 18.83 -3.94 2.96
N PRO A 162 18.51 -4.37 1.72
CA PRO A 162 17.54 -3.68 0.89
C PRO A 162 16.13 -3.83 1.48
N LEU A 163 15.32 -2.77 1.36
CA LEU A 163 13.94 -2.78 1.79
C LEU A 163 13.04 -3.15 0.62
N ASN A 164 12.19 -4.16 0.79
CA ASN A 164 11.19 -4.54 -0.21
C ASN A 164 9.82 -4.00 0.21
N LEU A 165 9.40 -2.89 -0.39
CA LEU A 165 8.21 -2.15 0.02
C LEU A 165 7.13 -2.17 -1.04
N ALA A 166 5.88 -2.11 -0.60
CA ALA A 166 4.73 -1.82 -1.44
C ALA A 166 4.01 -0.57 -0.93
N LEU A 167 3.70 0.33 -1.85
CA LEU A 167 2.85 1.49 -1.56
C LEU A 167 1.40 1.06 -1.71
N VAL A 168 0.62 1.24 -0.66
CA VAL A 168 -0.74 0.74 -0.55
C VAL A 168 -1.72 1.88 -0.31
N GLN A 169 -2.81 1.90 -1.07
CA GLN A 169 -4.00 2.69 -0.78
C GLN A 169 -5.02 1.85 0.00
N TRP A 170 -5.51 2.35 1.12
CA TRP A 170 -6.35 1.54 2.03
C TRP A 170 -7.83 1.52 1.67
N TYR A 171 -8.47 0.42 2.01
CA TYR A 171 -9.92 0.29 2.09
C TYR A 171 -10.37 0.35 3.56
N ASP A 172 -11.34 1.20 3.85
CA ASP A 172 -12.01 1.32 5.15
C ASP A 172 -13.17 0.30 5.23
N PHE A 173 -13.09 -0.63 6.17
CA PHE A 173 -14.06 -1.72 6.36
C PHE A 173 -15.28 -1.31 7.20
N LYS A 174 -15.18 -0.25 8.01
CA LYS A 174 -16.24 0.13 8.96
C LYS A 174 -16.68 1.58 8.80
N PHE A 175 -16.68 2.06 7.57
CA PHE A 175 -17.21 3.38 7.21
C PHE A 175 -18.74 3.50 7.40
N GLN A 176 -19.46 2.38 7.58
CA GLN A 176 -20.89 2.31 7.92
C GLN A 176 -21.12 1.43 9.16
N LYS A 177 -22.29 1.61 9.81
CA LYS A 177 -22.70 0.82 10.98
C LYS A 177 -22.75 -0.70 10.71
N ASN A 178 -22.97 -1.11 9.46
CA ASN A 178 -22.98 -2.52 9.07
C ASN A 178 -21.86 -2.79 8.07
N SER A 179 -20.77 -3.41 8.54
CA SER A 179 -19.55 -3.67 7.78
C SER A 179 -19.66 -4.88 6.84
N TYR A 180 -20.77 -5.61 6.92
CA TYR A 180 -21.06 -6.75 6.07
C TYR A 180 -22.37 -6.56 5.34
N LEU A 181 -22.38 -6.96 4.07
CA LEU A 181 -23.58 -7.08 3.27
C LEU A 181 -23.44 -8.32 2.39
N TYR A 182 -24.49 -9.15 2.35
CA TYR A 182 -24.46 -10.47 1.71
C TYR A 182 -23.33 -11.38 2.23
N ASN A 183 -23.01 -11.29 3.53
CA ASN A 183 -21.90 -11.98 4.18
C ASN A 183 -20.50 -11.65 3.59
N CYS A 184 -20.41 -10.61 2.77
CA CYS A 184 -19.17 -10.11 2.22
C CYS A 184 -18.76 -8.82 2.96
N PRO A 185 -17.46 -8.62 3.24
CA PRO A 185 -16.94 -7.37 3.75
C PRO A 185 -17.27 -6.23 2.81
N LEU A 186 -17.90 -5.19 3.34
CA LEU A 186 -18.21 -3.96 2.62
C LEU A 186 -17.09 -2.95 2.91
N LEU A 187 -16.51 -2.42 1.85
CA LEU A 187 -15.33 -1.58 1.88
C LEU A 187 -15.57 -0.23 1.21
N LYS A 188 -14.87 0.80 1.68
CA LYS A 188 -14.77 2.10 1.01
C LYS A 188 -13.31 2.43 0.74
N LEU A 189 -12.94 2.74 -0.50
CA LEU A 189 -11.57 3.17 -0.80
C LEU A 189 -11.36 4.59 -0.25
N VAL A 190 -10.28 4.78 0.50
CA VAL A 190 -9.96 6.06 1.16
C VAL A 190 -8.63 6.62 0.65
N GLU A 191 -8.44 7.92 0.80
CA GLU A 191 -7.19 8.62 0.48
C GLU A 191 -6.19 8.49 1.65
N LEU A 192 -5.88 7.25 2.01
CA LEU A 192 -4.86 6.90 2.97
C LEU A 192 -3.85 6.01 2.27
N TYR A 193 -2.59 6.40 2.39
CA TYR A 193 -1.48 5.78 1.70
C TYR A 193 -0.38 5.52 2.71
N ASN A 194 0.21 4.32 2.64
CA ASN A 194 1.37 3.95 3.44
C ASN A 194 2.27 3.02 2.64
N LEU A 195 3.58 3.07 2.92
CA LEU A 195 4.50 2.01 2.53
C LEU A 195 4.46 0.90 3.57
N ILE A 196 4.43 -0.33 3.10
CA ILE A 196 4.45 -1.52 3.94
C ILE A 196 5.53 -2.46 3.42
N PRO A 197 6.23 -3.24 4.28
CA PRO A 197 7.07 -4.32 3.80
C PRO A 197 6.19 -5.35 3.08
N ILE A 198 6.61 -5.80 1.90
CA ILE A 198 5.83 -6.75 1.08
C ILE A 198 5.55 -8.04 1.86
N GLU A 199 6.46 -8.41 2.75
CA GLU A 199 6.35 -9.59 3.60
C GLU A 199 5.17 -9.52 4.59
N THR A 200 4.60 -8.33 4.81
CA THR A 200 3.40 -8.20 5.66
C THR A 200 2.11 -8.57 4.95
N ILE A 201 2.15 -8.71 3.62
CA ILE A 201 1.02 -9.09 2.78
C ILE A 201 0.71 -10.58 2.99
N ASP A 202 -0.53 -10.86 3.36
CA ASP A 202 -1.02 -12.19 3.65
C ASP A 202 -1.35 -12.93 2.34
N ASN A 203 -2.24 -12.34 1.54
CA ASN A 203 -2.63 -12.88 0.24
C ASN A 203 -3.18 -11.80 -0.70
N ILE A 204 -3.33 -12.16 -1.98
CA ILE A 204 -4.08 -11.37 -2.96
C ILE A 204 -5.56 -11.61 -2.74
N VAL A 205 -6.36 -10.55 -2.83
CA VAL A 205 -7.82 -10.63 -2.72
C VAL A 205 -8.50 -10.06 -3.93
N HIS A 206 -9.71 -10.55 -4.20
CA HIS A 206 -10.54 -10.04 -5.28
C HIS A 206 -11.57 -9.06 -4.70
N ILE A 207 -11.41 -7.77 -5.04
CA ILE A 207 -12.31 -6.69 -4.60
C ILE A 207 -13.12 -6.22 -5.80
N ILE A 208 -14.45 -6.18 -5.65
CA ILE A 208 -15.40 -5.88 -6.72
C ILE A 208 -16.16 -4.60 -6.38
N PRO A 209 -16.26 -3.62 -7.29
CA PRO A 209 -17.09 -2.45 -7.07
C PRO A 209 -18.57 -2.85 -6.96
N ARG A 210 -19.27 -2.20 -6.04
CA ARG A 210 -20.71 -2.33 -5.92
C ARG A 210 -21.38 -1.62 -7.09
N PHE A 211 -22.38 -2.26 -7.69
CA PHE A 211 -23.00 -1.78 -8.93
C PHE A 211 -23.82 -0.50 -8.75
N ASP A 212 -24.54 -0.37 -7.63
CA ASP A 212 -25.49 0.72 -7.36
C ASP A 212 -24.92 1.87 -6.51
N LYS A 213 -23.63 1.81 -6.15
CA LYS A 213 -23.00 2.75 -5.22
C LYS A 213 -21.60 3.12 -5.66
N ASP A 214 -21.33 4.43 -5.69
CA ASP A 214 -19.99 4.94 -5.91
C ASP A 214 -19.09 4.68 -4.70
N ASN A 215 -17.86 4.26 -4.97
CA ASN A 215 -16.80 4.06 -3.97
C ASN A 215 -17.15 3.06 -2.85
N GLU A 216 -18.05 2.11 -3.11
CA GLU A 216 -18.31 0.95 -2.26
C GLU A 216 -17.84 -0.33 -2.96
N TYR A 217 -17.24 -1.24 -2.21
CA TYR A 217 -16.67 -2.46 -2.76
C TYR A 217 -16.94 -3.66 -1.86
N PHE A 218 -16.90 -4.85 -2.44
CA PHE A 218 -16.97 -6.12 -1.71
C PHE A 218 -15.67 -6.88 -1.83
N VAL A 219 -15.22 -7.49 -0.73
CA VAL A 219 -14.22 -8.56 -0.79
C VAL A 219 -14.92 -9.84 -1.18
N ASN A 220 -14.52 -10.44 -2.29
CA ASN A 220 -15.06 -11.72 -2.73
C ASN A 220 -14.40 -12.86 -1.94
N LYS A 221 -15.15 -13.46 -1.01
CA LYS A 221 -14.70 -14.61 -0.20
C LYS A 221 -14.81 -15.96 -0.93
N TYR A 222 -15.32 -16.00 -2.15
CA TYR A 222 -15.64 -17.25 -2.88
C TYR A 222 -14.62 -17.60 -3.98
N ILE A 223 -13.61 -16.75 -4.19
CA ILE A 223 -12.50 -17.01 -5.10
C ILE A 223 -11.24 -17.00 -4.24
N SER A 224 -10.89 -18.16 -3.69
CA SER A 224 -9.67 -18.39 -2.91
C SER A 224 -8.85 -19.48 -3.57
#